data_AF-A0A0S8F823-F1
#
_entry.id   AF-A0A0S8F823-F1
#
_cell.length_a   1.000
_cell.length_b   1.000
_cell.length_c   1.000
_cell.angle_alpha   90.00
_cell.angle_beta   90.00
_cell.angle_gamma   90.00
#
_symmetry.space_group_name_H-M   'P 1'
#
loop_
_entity.id
_entity.type
_entity.pdbx_description
1 polymer ?
#
loop_
_entity_poly.entity_id
_entity_poly.type
_entity_poly.pdbx_seq_one_letter_code
_entity_poly.pdbx_strand_id
1 'polypeptide(L)'
;MEHLARPLMDGGLEVTVDADWDAPADEAVIRAGRRHGADWIMVGVGCHPVHRLPFLAGTDWQLIRHAPCPLLLVYPRKWPPAPRVVSAVDPMHRHGKPEDLDRRILEAGACICRHGGGDLYVFHAFEPIF
;
A
#
# COMPACT_ATOMS: atom_id res chain seq x y z
N MET A 1 -22.40 1.66 -5.78
CA MET A 1 -21.13 1.96 -5.10
C MET A 1 -21.21 3.23 -4.26
N GLU A 2 -21.93 4.27 -4.70
CA GLU A 2 -22.05 5.55 -3.99
C GLU A 2 -22.51 5.43 -2.52
N HIS A 3 -23.39 4.47 -2.20
CA HIS A 3 -23.83 4.26 -0.81
C HIS A 3 -22.68 3.84 0.14
N LEU A 4 -21.63 3.19 -0.36
CA LEU A 4 -20.45 2.82 0.42
C LEU A 4 -19.57 4.04 0.75
N ALA A 5 -19.64 5.08 -0.07
CA ALA A 5 -18.89 6.32 0.12
C ALA A 5 -19.58 7.30 1.08
N ARG A 6 -20.91 7.19 1.28
CA ARG A 6 -21.69 8.10 2.14
C ARG A 6 -21.09 8.31 3.53
N PRO A 7 -20.68 7.28 4.29
CA PRO A 7 -20.10 7.49 5.61
C PRO A 7 -18.82 8.32 5.61
N LEU A 8 -18.04 8.26 4.52
CA LEU A 8 -16.82 9.05 4.35
C LEU A 8 -17.16 10.52 4.02
N MET A 9 -18.15 10.72 3.14
CA MET A 9 -18.66 12.05 2.78
C MET A 9 -19.30 12.75 3.98
N ASP A 10 -20.13 12.04 4.74
CA ASP A 10 -20.76 12.54 5.97
C ASP A 10 -19.71 12.87 7.05
N GLY A 11 -18.56 12.19 6.99
CA GLY A 11 -17.38 12.49 7.80
C GLY A 11 -16.58 13.72 7.34
N GLY A 12 -17.05 14.43 6.31
CA GLY A 12 -16.43 15.65 5.79
C GLY A 12 -15.28 15.43 4.79
N LEU A 13 -15.09 14.20 4.30
CA LEU A 13 -14.09 13.90 3.28
C LEU A 13 -14.65 14.24 1.89
N GLU A 14 -13.80 14.83 1.06
CA GLU A 14 -14.06 14.92 -0.38
C GLU A 14 -13.87 13.53 -1.00
N VAL A 15 -14.95 12.95 -1.53
CA VAL A 15 -14.94 11.60 -2.09
C VAL A 15 -15.48 11.63 -3.51
N THR A 16 -14.67 11.16 -4.44
CA THR A 16 -15.08 10.88 -5.81
C THR A 16 -15.27 9.37 -5.96
N VAL A 17 -16.37 8.96 -6.60
CA VAL A 17 -16.66 7.55 -6.90
C VAL A 17 -16.61 7.36 -8.40
N ASP A 18 -15.78 6.44 -8.87
CA ASP A 18 -15.66 6.07 -10.28
C ASP A 18 -16.02 4.59 -10.48
N ALA A 19 -16.56 4.26 -11.65
CA ALA A 19 -16.89 2.91 -12.07
C ALA A 19 -16.56 2.78 -13.55
N ASP A 20 -15.55 1.98 -13.87
CA ASP A 20 -15.06 1.80 -15.23
C ASP A 20 -15.19 0.34 -15.67
N TRP A 21 -15.40 0.11 -16.96
CA TRP A 21 -15.33 -1.23 -17.55
C TRP A 21 -14.02 -1.34 -18.31
N ASP A 22 -13.03 -1.93 -17.67
CA ASP A 22 -11.65 -1.90 -18.15
C ASP A 22 -10.89 -3.18 -17.80
N ALA A 23 -9.91 -3.53 -18.62
CA ALA A 23 -9.07 -4.71 -18.47
C ALA A 23 -7.64 -4.46 -18.99
N PRO A 24 -6.61 -5.10 -18.41
CA PRO A 24 -6.68 -5.91 -17.19
C PRO A 24 -6.87 -5.03 -15.93
N ALA A 25 -7.38 -5.63 -14.85
CA ALA A 25 -7.85 -4.89 -13.67
C ALA A 25 -6.74 -4.07 -12.98
N ASP A 26 -5.50 -4.56 -12.96
CA ASP A 26 -4.35 -3.87 -12.39
C ASP A 26 -4.00 -2.60 -13.18
N GLU A 27 -4.02 -2.68 -14.50
CA GLU A 27 -3.80 -1.51 -15.34
C GLU A 27 -4.95 -0.51 -15.25
N ALA A 28 -6.19 -0.99 -15.13
CA ALA A 28 -7.35 -0.12 -14.91
C ALA A 28 -7.20 0.71 -13.62
N VAL A 29 -6.77 0.08 -12.52
CA VAL A 29 -6.46 0.77 -11.26
C VAL A 29 -5.32 1.77 -11.44
N ILE A 30 -4.26 1.42 -12.17
CA ILE A 30 -3.15 2.35 -12.45
C ILE A 30 -3.61 3.55 -13.30
N ARG A 31 -4.43 3.31 -14.34
CA ARG A 31 -5.00 4.37 -15.18
C ARG A 31 -5.89 5.30 -14.37
N ALA A 32 -6.77 4.75 -13.52
CA ALA A 32 -7.59 5.54 -12.61
C ALA A 32 -6.72 6.37 -11.64
N GLY A 33 -5.70 5.76 -11.03
CA GLY A 33 -4.75 6.45 -10.16
C GLY A 33 -4.06 7.63 -10.86
N ARG A 34 -3.63 7.47 -12.11
CA ARG A 34 -3.06 8.57 -12.91
C ARG A 34 -4.08 9.65 -13.24
N ARG A 35 -5.30 9.25 -13.65
CA ARG A 35 -6.40 10.17 -14.00
C ARG A 35 -6.79 11.07 -12.82
N HIS A 36 -6.73 10.56 -11.60
CA HIS A 36 -7.03 11.31 -10.38
C HIS A 36 -5.79 11.90 -9.67
N GLY A 37 -4.59 11.72 -10.22
CA GLY A 37 -3.36 12.23 -9.62
C GLY A 37 -3.06 11.64 -8.23
N ALA A 38 -3.33 10.34 -8.04
CA ALA A 38 -3.22 9.69 -6.74
C ALA A 38 -1.77 9.57 -6.24
N ASP A 39 -1.52 10.09 -5.03
CA ASP A 39 -0.23 9.93 -4.34
C ASP A 39 -0.06 8.53 -3.72
N TRP A 40 -1.17 7.81 -3.52
CA TRP A 40 -1.21 6.45 -2.97
C TRP A 40 -2.28 5.63 -3.68
N ILE A 41 -2.02 4.33 -3.84
CA ILE A 41 -3.03 3.35 -4.25
C ILE A 41 -3.27 2.41 -3.08
N MET A 42 -4.54 2.27 -2.67
CA MET A 42 -4.94 1.36 -1.60
C MET A 42 -5.85 0.28 -2.18
N VAL A 43 -5.49 -0.99 -2.01
CA VAL A 43 -6.27 -2.12 -2.54
C VAL A 43 -6.52 -3.14 -1.45
N GLY A 44 -7.79 -3.53 -1.29
CA GLY A 44 -8.17 -4.60 -0.39
C GLY A 44 -7.75 -5.95 -0.95
N VAL A 45 -6.99 -6.72 -0.17
CA VAL A 45 -6.52 -8.05 -0.58
C VAL A 45 -7.37 -9.15 0.05
N GLY A 46 -7.66 -10.17 -0.75
CA GLY A 46 -8.42 -11.33 -0.29
C GLY A 46 -7.67 -12.12 0.80
N CYS A 47 -8.41 -12.76 1.69
CA CYS A 47 -7.87 -13.76 2.62
C CYS A 47 -8.62 -15.08 2.40
N HIS A 48 -7.90 -16.16 2.09
CA HIS A 48 -8.53 -17.48 2.00
C HIS A 48 -8.77 -18.01 3.43
N PRO A 49 -9.97 -18.48 3.78
CA PRO A 49 -10.32 -18.86 5.16
C PRO A 49 -9.50 -20.03 5.73
N VAL A 50 -8.86 -20.83 4.87
CA VAL A 50 -8.12 -22.05 5.25
C VAL A 50 -6.66 -21.77 5.60
N HIS A 51 -6.08 -20.66 5.09
CA HIS A 51 -4.69 -20.32 5.32
C HIS A 51 -4.60 -18.99 6.07
N ARG A 52 -3.94 -18.98 7.23
CA ARG A 52 -3.62 -17.74 7.98
C ARG A 52 -2.62 -16.83 7.24
N LEU A 53 -2.21 -17.22 6.05
CA LEU A 53 -1.26 -16.51 5.20
C LEU A 53 -2.01 -15.64 4.20
N PRO A 54 -1.53 -14.42 3.94
CA PRO A 54 -2.09 -13.54 2.94
C PRO A 54 -2.06 -14.19 1.56
N PHE A 55 -3.19 -14.19 0.84
CA PHE A 55 -3.26 -14.67 -0.54
C PHE A 55 -3.26 -13.47 -1.48
N LEU A 56 -2.18 -13.29 -2.22
CA LEU A 56 -2.07 -12.26 -3.26
C LEU A 56 -2.58 -12.81 -4.58
N ALA A 57 -3.62 -12.19 -5.12
CA ALA A 57 -4.15 -12.53 -6.44
C ALA A 57 -3.18 -12.08 -7.55
N GLY A 58 -3.42 -12.54 -8.78
CA GLY A 58 -2.63 -12.13 -9.95
C GLY A 58 -2.58 -10.61 -10.13
N THR A 59 -3.73 -9.94 -9.93
CA THR A 59 -3.85 -8.47 -9.97
C THR A 59 -2.97 -7.78 -8.92
N ASP A 60 -2.94 -8.28 -7.67
CA ASP A 60 -2.14 -7.70 -6.60
C ASP A 60 -0.65 -7.74 -6.96
N TRP A 61 -0.19 -8.87 -7.52
CA TRP A 61 1.18 -9.04 -7.98
C TRP A 61 1.56 -8.07 -9.11
N GLN A 62 0.64 -7.81 -10.04
CA GLN A 62 0.91 -6.82 -11.10
C GLN A 62 0.96 -5.41 -10.53
N LEU A 63 0.07 -5.06 -9.60
CA LEU A 63 0.10 -3.76 -8.93
C LEU A 63 1.41 -3.56 -8.16
N ILE A 64 1.91 -4.57 -7.44
CA ILE A 64 3.21 -4.50 -6.75
C ILE A 64 4.35 -4.15 -7.73
N ARG A 65 4.29 -4.67 -8.96
CA ARG A 65 5.32 -4.44 -9.98
C ARG A 65 5.19 -3.10 -10.70
N HIS A 66 3.97 -2.61 -10.89
CA HIS A 66 3.68 -1.57 -11.87
C HIS A 66 3.02 -0.31 -11.29
N ALA A 67 2.63 -0.31 -10.01
CA ALA A 67 2.07 0.87 -9.37
C ALA A 67 3.06 2.06 -9.45
N PRO A 68 2.61 3.25 -9.93
CA PRO A 68 3.48 4.40 -10.11
C PRO A 68 3.79 5.16 -8.81
N CYS A 69 3.06 4.85 -7.74
CA CYS A 69 3.16 5.46 -6.42
C CYS A 69 3.06 4.38 -5.33
N PRO A 70 3.29 4.71 -4.04
CA PRO A 70 3.16 3.76 -2.95
C PRO A 70 1.83 2.98 -2.99
N LEU A 71 1.95 1.64 -2.95
CA LEU A 71 0.83 0.71 -2.92
C LEU A 71 0.64 0.19 -1.50
N LEU A 72 -0.54 0.41 -0.93
CA LEU A 72 -0.94 -0.16 0.35
C LEU A 72 -1.93 -1.31 0.13
N LEU A 73 -1.47 -2.53 0.39
CA LEU A 73 -2.32 -3.71 0.39
C LEU A 73 -3.02 -3.83 1.75
N VAL A 74 -4.35 -3.68 1.74
CA VAL A 74 -5.18 -3.61 2.94
C VAL A 74 -5.80 -4.99 3.20
N TYR A 75 -5.30 -5.66 4.24
CA TYR A 75 -5.89 -6.91 4.70
C TYR A 75 -7.18 -6.66 5.48
N PRO A 76 -8.15 -7.60 5.50
CA PRO A 76 -9.42 -7.47 6.22
C PRO A 76 -9.21 -7.69 7.74
N ARG A 77 -8.34 -6.89 8.34
CA ARG A 77 -8.01 -6.88 9.77
C ARG A 77 -7.97 -5.45 10.27
N LYS A 78 -8.63 -5.20 11.41
CA LYS A 78 -8.58 -3.90 12.06
C LYS A 78 -7.14 -3.58 12.48
N TRP A 79 -6.70 -2.36 12.18
CA TRP A 79 -5.46 -1.84 12.75
C TRP A 79 -5.65 -1.57 14.24
N PRO A 80 -4.63 -1.80 15.07
CA PRO A 80 -4.65 -1.39 16.46
C PRO A 80 -4.63 0.16 16.54
N PRO A 81 -5.12 0.76 17.64
CA PRO A 81 -5.11 2.22 17.82
C PRO A 81 -3.71 2.87 17.76
N ALA A 82 -2.67 2.11 18.11
CA ALA A 82 -1.27 2.49 17.96
C ALA A 82 -0.57 1.42 17.09
N PRO A 83 -0.55 1.59 15.75
CA PRO A 83 0.11 0.63 14.87
C PRO A 83 1.63 0.66 15.06
N ARG A 84 2.23 -0.53 14.99
CA ARG A 84 3.68 -0.68 14.87
C ARG A 84 3.99 -0.81 13.39
N VAL A 85 4.58 0.23 12.81
CA VAL A 85 4.94 0.27 11.40
C VAL A 85 6.41 -0.13 11.27
N VAL A 86 6.72 -1.01 10.33
CA VAL A 86 8.10 -1.45 10.08
C VAL A 86 8.48 -1.08 8.65
N SER A 87 9.49 -0.24 8.52
CA SER A 87 10.14 0.07 7.24
C SER A 87 11.32 -0.89 7.05
N ALA A 88 11.17 -1.82 6.12
CA ALA A 88 12.24 -2.73 5.72
C ALA A 88 13.13 -2.05 4.68
N VAL A 89 14.41 -1.83 5.02
CA VAL A 89 15.38 -1.10 4.21
C VAL A 89 16.60 -1.95 3.88
N ASP A 90 17.31 -1.57 2.83
CA ASP A 90 18.57 -2.20 2.41
C ASP A 90 19.67 -1.15 2.24
N PRO A 91 20.25 -0.65 3.35
CA PRO A 91 21.22 0.43 3.34
C PRO A 91 22.53 0.02 2.65
N MET A 92 22.74 -1.28 2.44
CA MET A 92 23.91 -1.81 1.75
C MET A 92 23.84 -1.61 0.23
N HIS A 93 22.71 -1.12 -0.31
CA HIS A 93 22.48 -0.89 -1.74
C HIS A 93 22.83 -2.09 -2.62
N ARG A 94 22.72 -3.31 -2.06
CA ARG A 94 23.00 -4.55 -2.79
C ARG A 94 22.03 -4.58 -3.97
N HIS A 95 22.57 -4.80 -5.17
CA HIS A 95 21.82 -4.88 -6.44
C HIS A 95 21.46 -3.55 -7.15
N GLY A 96 22.11 -2.42 -6.82
CA GLY A 96 21.99 -1.20 -7.64
C GLY A 96 20.59 -0.57 -7.60
N LYS A 97 19.92 -0.67 -6.45
CA LYS A 97 18.65 0.02 -6.18
C LYS A 97 18.85 1.53 -6.27
N PRO A 98 17.79 2.31 -6.62
CA PRO A 98 17.85 3.77 -6.53
C PRO A 98 18.32 4.22 -5.14
N GLU A 99 19.26 5.16 -5.09
CA GLU A 99 19.84 5.68 -3.83
C GLU A 99 18.78 6.28 -2.89
N ASP A 100 17.62 6.67 -3.43
CA ASP A 100 16.53 7.28 -2.69
C ASP A 100 15.43 6.30 -2.24
N LEU A 101 15.53 5.01 -2.60
CA LEU A 101 14.46 4.04 -2.32
C LEU A 101 14.24 3.85 -0.81
N ASP A 102 15.31 3.65 -0.04
CA ASP A 102 15.21 3.50 1.41
C ASP A 102 14.59 4.74 2.06
N ARG A 103 14.99 5.93 1.58
CA ARG A 103 14.38 7.20 2.04
C ARG A 103 12.89 7.24 1.75
N ARG A 104 12.45 6.85 0.55
CA ARG A 104 11.02 6.79 0.18
C ARG A 104 10.25 5.78 1.03
N ILE A 105 10.85 4.64 1.37
CA ILE A 105 10.25 3.63 2.26
C ILE A 105 10.09 4.20 3.69
N LEU A 106 11.08 4.93 4.19
CA LEU A 106 11.01 5.59 5.50
C LEU A 106 9.96 6.72 5.52
N GLU A 107 9.91 7.53 4.47
CA GLU A 107 8.90 8.60 4.31
C GLU A 107 7.47 8.02 4.27
N ALA A 108 7.26 6.93 3.54
CA ALA A 108 5.98 6.23 3.48
C ALA A 108 5.57 5.68 4.87
N GLY A 109 6.49 5.03 5.59
CA GLY A 109 6.24 4.52 6.94
C GLY A 109 5.93 5.65 7.94
N ALA A 110 6.69 6.75 7.89
CA ALA A 110 6.46 7.93 8.72
C ALA A 110 5.12 8.61 8.41
N CYS A 111 4.69 8.63 7.14
CA CYS A 111 3.39 9.14 6.74
C CYS A 111 2.25 8.35 7.39
N ILE A 112 2.36 7.01 7.42
CA ILE A 112 1.38 6.15 8.08
C ILE A 112 1.31 6.46 9.59
N CYS A 113 2.45 6.54 10.28
CA CYS A 113 2.47 6.85 11.72
C CYS A 113 1.93 8.26 12.02
N ARG A 114 2.24 9.25 11.16
CA ARG A 114 1.77 10.64 11.35
C ARG A 114 0.25 10.74 11.37
N HIS A 115 -0.44 10.00 10.51
CA HIS A 115 -1.89 10.07 10.38
C HIS A 115 -2.63 8.97 11.17
N GLY A 116 -2.00 7.82 11.36
CA GLY A 116 -2.58 6.67 12.08
C GLY A 116 -2.13 6.53 13.54
N GLY A 117 -1.19 7.35 13.99
CA GLY A 117 -0.53 7.20 15.29
C GLY A 117 0.48 6.05 15.34
N GLY A 118 0.97 5.75 16.54
CA GLY A 118 1.90 4.65 16.79
C GLY A 118 3.36 4.96 16.44
N ASP A 119 4.16 3.90 16.30
CA ASP A 119 5.61 3.97 16.25
C ASP A 119 6.17 3.39 14.94
N LEU A 120 7.19 4.07 14.40
CA LEU A 120 7.96 3.61 13.25
C LEU A 120 9.23 2.90 13.71
N TYR A 121 9.41 1.67 13.23
CA TYR A 121 10.62 0.89 13.40
C TYR A 121 11.31 0.71 12.05
N VAL A 122 12.64 0.72 12.07
CA VAL A 122 13.45 0.45 10.88
C VAL A 122 14.06 -0.95 11.02
N PHE A 123 13.94 -1.75 9.98
CA PHE A 123 14.45 -3.12 9.97
C PHE A 123 15.36 -3.34 8.76
N HIS A 124 16.52 -3.93 9.01
CA HIS A 124 17.42 -4.41 7.97
C HIS A 124 17.83 -5.85 8.30
N ALA A 125 17.65 -6.75 7.34
CA ALA A 125 18.18 -8.10 7.41
C ALA A 125 19.41 -8.20 6.51
N PHE A 126 20.48 -8.81 7.02
CA PHE A 126 21.69 -9.08 6.26
C PHE A 126 22.03 -10.57 6.34
N GLU A 127 22.50 -11.11 5.23
CA GLU A 127 23.14 -12.43 5.20
C GLU A 127 24.62 -12.28 5.55
N PRO A 128 25.11 -12.90 6.64
CA PRO A 128 26.52 -12.91 6.96
C PRO A 128 27.28 -13.80 5.98
N ILE A 129 28.41 -13.31 5.47
CA ILE A 129 29.31 -14.09 4.63
C ILE A 129 30.29 -14.78 5.58
N PHE A 130 30.19 -16.11 5.71
CA PHE A 130 31.16 -16.95 6.42
C PHE A 130 31.93 -17.81 5.42
#